data_AF-A0A2N9F4E5-F1
#
_entry.id   AF-A0A2N9F4E5-F1
#
_cell.length_a   1.000
_cell.length_b   1.000
_cell.length_c   1.000
_cell.angle_alpha   90.00
_cell.angle_beta   90.00
_cell.angle_gamma   90.00
#
_symmetry.space_group_name_H-M   'P 1'
#
loop_
_entity.id
_entity.type
_entity.pdbx_description
1 polymer ?
#
loop_
_entity_poly.entity_id
_entity_poly.type
_entity_poly.pdbx_seq_one_letter_code
_entity_poly.pdbx_strand_id
1 'polypeptide(L)'
;MSHNVNNIELYALYNDDDDDFTEHTMFDFPLKPLNSKRLFCAMALVGICNGLVDPNILKERPKVEVYSLSTGVWRIITTALPPICSLNLIRGPERQAFVNGAVHWFAFSGTGGVKLDPFVLVFDFGDEVFRDIPLPKLPDYSPQECWNQLCAYGNSIAYFQTEFVVSRHLDIWVMKEYGVASSWT
;
A
#
# COMPACT_ATOMS: atom_id res chain seq x y z
N MET A 1 4.33 8.74 38.86
CA MET A 1 4.05 7.51 38.12
C MET A 1 2.85 7.78 37.22
N SER A 2 3.07 8.14 35.95
CA SER A 2 1.98 8.39 35.00
C SER A 2 1.68 7.09 34.26
N HIS A 3 0.41 6.69 34.29
CA HIS A 3 -0.13 5.48 33.68
C HIS A 3 0.24 5.36 32.20
N ASN A 4 0.86 4.24 31.85
CA ASN A 4 1.07 3.79 30.49
C ASN A 4 -0.24 3.16 30.01
N VAL A 5 -1.14 3.95 29.42
CA VAL A 5 -2.30 3.41 28.71
C VAL A 5 -1.74 2.79 27.43
N ASN A 6 -1.78 1.46 27.33
CA ASN A 6 -1.53 0.78 26.07
C ASN A 6 -2.61 1.25 25.09
N ASN A 7 -2.26 2.16 24.18
CA ASN A 7 -3.11 2.52 23.05
C ASN A 7 -3.17 1.32 22.10
N ILE A 8 -4.12 0.42 22.35
CA ILE A 8 -4.48 -0.67 21.43
C ILE A 8 -5.52 -0.08 20.49
N GLU A 9 -5.21 0.00 19.20
CA GLU A 9 -6.20 0.34 18.17
C GLU A 9 -7.03 -0.92 17.87
N LEU A 10 -8.35 -0.80 18.00
CA LEU A 10 -9.31 -1.88 17.79
C LEU A 10 -10.10 -1.64 16.49
N TYR A 11 -10.27 -2.69 15.72
CA TYR A 11 -10.99 -2.69 14.45
C TYR A 11 -12.15 -3.67 14.54
N ALA A 12 -13.33 -3.22 14.15
CA ALA A 12 -14.53 -4.05 14.05
C ALA A 12 -14.86 -4.31 12.58
N LEU A 13 -15.11 -5.57 12.25
CA LEU A 13 -15.68 -5.98 10.98
C LEU A 13 -17.19 -6.14 11.18
N TYR A 14 -17.99 -5.62 10.25
CA TYR A 14 -19.44 -5.67 10.31
C TYR A 14 -19.98 -6.50 9.13
N ASN A 15 -21.11 -7.16 9.33
CA ASN A 15 -21.84 -7.84 8.26
C ASN A 15 -22.54 -6.79 7.39
N ASP A 16 -22.50 -6.96 6.07
CA ASP A 16 -23.20 -6.10 5.10
C ASP A 16 -24.51 -6.75 4.60
N ASP A 17 -24.78 -7.97 5.07
CA ASP A 17 -25.98 -8.75 4.70
C ASP A 17 -27.19 -8.47 5.62
N ASP A 18 -27.03 -7.62 6.64
CA ASP A 18 -28.11 -7.17 7.51
C ASP A 18 -28.21 -5.64 7.59
N ASP A 19 -29.44 -5.15 7.77
CA ASP A 19 -29.73 -3.70 7.85
C ASP A 19 -29.12 -3.03 9.10
N ASP A 20 -28.74 -3.84 10.10
CA ASP A 20 -28.28 -3.39 11.41
C ASP A 20 -26.74 -3.29 11.51
N PHE A 21 -26.02 -3.62 10.42
CA PHE A 21 -24.55 -3.75 10.38
C PHE A 21 -24.02 -4.47 11.62
N THR A 22 -24.49 -5.69 11.87
CA THR A 22 -24.08 -6.40 13.08
C THR A 22 -22.58 -6.68 13.07
N GLU A 23 -21.93 -6.55 14.24
CA GLU A 23 -20.50 -6.83 14.37
C GLU A 23 -20.22 -8.31 14.10
N HIS A 24 -19.39 -8.58 13.09
CA HIS A 24 -18.89 -9.90 12.75
C HIS A 24 -17.77 -10.33 13.69
N THR A 25 -16.77 -9.45 13.89
CA THR A 25 -15.63 -9.69 14.79
C THR A 25 -14.90 -8.40 15.11
N MET A 26 -14.10 -8.40 16.18
CA MET A 26 -13.21 -7.32 16.56
C MET A 26 -11.78 -7.84 16.75
N PHE A 27 -10.78 -7.10 16.29
CA PHE A 27 -9.37 -7.45 16.39
C PHE A 27 -8.48 -6.24 16.68
N ASP A 28 -7.34 -6.48 17.33
CA ASP A 28 -6.33 -5.48 17.64
C ASP A 28 -5.31 -5.32 16.50
N PHE A 29 -4.80 -4.10 16.33
CA PHE A 29 -3.73 -3.82 15.37
C PHE A 29 -2.35 -4.12 16.00
N PRO A 30 -1.49 -4.92 15.34
CA PRO A 30 -0.29 -5.46 15.99
C PRO A 30 0.86 -4.46 16.19
N LEU A 31 0.74 -3.19 15.75
CA LEU A 31 1.81 -2.20 15.95
C LEU A 31 1.47 -1.20 17.05
N LYS A 32 2.21 -1.29 18.18
CA LYS A 32 2.35 -0.17 19.11
C LYS A 32 3.05 0.97 18.38
N PRO A 33 2.52 2.21 18.38
CA PRO A 33 3.24 3.34 17.81
C PRO A 33 4.59 3.46 18.52
N LEU A 34 5.69 3.43 17.76
CA LEU A 34 6.99 3.85 18.29
C LEU A 34 6.78 5.26 18.87
N ASN A 35 7.29 5.51 20.09
CA ASN A 35 7.16 6.75 20.86
C ASN A 35 7.63 8.00 20.07
N SER A 36 6.82 8.46 19.12
CA SER A 36 6.99 9.72 18.43
C SER A 36 5.61 10.26 18.12
N LYS A 37 5.29 11.37 18.77
CA LYS A 37 4.08 12.14 18.57
C LYS A 37 3.97 12.53 17.08
N ARG A 38 3.25 11.77 16.26
CA ARG A 38 2.61 12.22 15.01
C ARG A 38 1.64 11.15 14.50
N LEU A 39 0.44 11.61 14.17
CA LEU A 39 -0.80 10.86 14.01
C LEU A 39 -0.76 9.74 12.95
N PHE A 40 -1.56 8.72 13.30
CA PHE A 40 -1.96 7.49 12.64
C PHE A 40 -2.48 7.61 11.20
N CYS A 41 -2.24 6.57 10.40
CA CYS A 41 -3.28 5.97 9.55
C CYS A 41 -2.84 4.56 9.13
N ALA A 42 -3.10 3.57 9.99
CA ALA A 42 -3.14 2.17 9.61
C ALA A 42 -4.59 1.83 9.27
N MET A 43 -4.86 1.35 8.05
CA MET A 43 -6.12 0.71 7.67
C MET A 43 -5.77 -0.52 6.82
N ALA A 44 -6.28 -1.70 7.21
CA ALA A 44 -5.86 -3.03 6.75
C ALA A 44 -6.26 -3.33 5.28
N LEU A 45 -5.63 -4.24 4.51
CA LEU A 45 -4.85 -5.44 4.88
C LEU A 45 -3.59 -5.61 3.99
N VAL A 46 -2.48 -5.01 4.45
CA VAL A 46 -1.07 -5.40 4.38
C VAL A 46 -0.36 -4.26 5.09
N GLY A 47 -0.02 -4.48 6.37
CA GLY A 47 0.72 -3.50 7.15
C GLY A 47 2.18 -3.58 6.78
N ILE A 48 2.66 -2.70 5.89
CA ILE A 48 4.09 -2.47 5.70
C ILE A 48 4.56 -1.42 6.69
N CYS A 49 5.29 -1.86 7.71
CA CYS A 49 6.07 -0.94 8.53
C CYS A 49 7.34 -0.56 7.75
N ASN A 50 7.34 0.68 7.22
CA ASN A 50 8.40 1.70 7.41
C ASN A 50 8.18 2.86 6.42
N GLY A 51 7.65 3.98 6.92
CA GLY A 51 7.62 5.26 6.22
C GLY A 51 8.73 6.18 6.71
N LEU A 52 9.60 6.61 5.78
CA LEU A 52 10.24 7.92 5.64
C LEU A 52 11.15 7.80 4.41
N VAL A 53 11.01 8.70 3.43
CA VAL A 53 11.95 8.76 2.29
C VAL A 53 13.23 9.42 2.79
N ASP A 54 14.15 8.61 3.28
CA ASP A 54 15.58 8.91 3.24
C ASP A 54 16.15 8.16 2.02
N PRO A 55 16.82 8.84 1.08
CA PRO A 55 17.48 8.16 -0.04
C PRO A 55 18.51 7.10 0.41
N ASN A 56 18.90 7.04 1.69
CA ASN A 56 19.73 5.99 2.27
C ASN A 56 18.96 4.77 2.82
N ILE A 57 17.62 4.81 2.89
CA ILE A 57 16.72 3.79 3.50
C ILE A 57 16.29 2.67 2.53
N LEU A 58 16.62 2.73 1.24
CA LEU A 58 16.34 1.68 0.24
C LEU A 58 17.18 0.39 0.43
N LYS A 59 17.50 0.02 1.67
CA LYS A 59 18.30 -1.16 2.02
C LYS A 59 17.48 -2.27 2.65
N GLU A 60 16.23 -1.99 3.03
CA GLU A 60 15.38 -2.96 3.73
C GLU A 60 14.15 -3.36 2.92
N ARG A 61 13.68 -4.58 3.16
CA ARG A 61 12.46 -5.09 2.56
C ARG A 61 11.25 -4.65 3.39
N PRO A 62 10.13 -4.31 2.74
CA PRO A 62 8.85 -4.21 3.42
C PRO A 62 8.56 -5.47 4.25
N LYS A 63 8.06 -5.31 5.47
CA LYS A 63 7.46 -6.43 6.21
C LYS A 63 5.99 -6.50 5.86
N VAL A 64 5.45 -7.68 5.59
CA VAL A 64 4.04 -7.85 5.24
C VAL A 64 3.38 -8.78 6.24
N GLU A 65 2.28 -8.30 6.81
CA GLU A 65 1.44 -9.03 7.76
C GLU A 65 0.05 -9.25 7.18
N VAL A 66 -0.46 -10.48 7.33
CA VAL A 66 -1.77 -10.91 6.85
C VAL A 66 -2.59 -11.38 8.04
N TYR A 67 -3.79 -10.83 8.18
CA TYR A 67 -4.80 -11.35 9.10
C TYR A 67 -5.66 -12.40 8.39
N SER A 68 -5.87 -13.53 9.06
CA SER A 68 -6.73 -14.59 8.55
C SER A 68 -8.04 -14.60 9.35
N LEU A 69 -9.16 -14.32 8.68
CA LEU A 69 -10.50 -14.35 9.30
C LEU A 69 -10.86 -15.74 9.83
N SER A 70 -10.43 -16.80 9.14
CA SER A 70 -10.74 -18.18 9.53
C SER A 70 -10.05 -18.61 10.83
N THR A 71 -8.91 -17.97 11.16
CA THR A 71 -8.11 -18.31 12.34
C THR A 71 -8.07 -17.20 13.38
N GLY A 72 -8.54 -16.00 13.03
CA GLY A 72 -8.54 -14.82 13.90
C GLY A 72 -7.15 -14.31 14.29
N VAL A 73 -6.10 -14.63 13.52
CA VAL A 73 -4.70 -14.31 13.87
C VAL A 73 -3.95 -13.60 12.75
N TRP A 74 -3.06 -12.70 13.16
CA TRP A 74 -2.04 -12.09 12.30
C TRP A 74 -0.86 -13.03 12.10
N ARG A 75 -0.31 -13.06 10.89
CA ARG A 75 0.98 -13.72 10.60
C ARG A 75 1.84 -12.85 9.68
N ILE A 76 3.14 -12.96 9.85
CA ILE A 76 4.13 -12.34 8.97
C ILE A 76 4.41 -13.27 7.79
N ILE A 77 4.47 -12.72 6.58
CA ILE A 77 4.95 -13.45 5.39
C ILE A 77 6.49 -13.47 5.40
N THR A 78 7.07 -14.66 5.56
CA THR A 78 8.54 -14.84 5.64
C THR A 78 9.13 -15.65 4.48
N THR A 79 8.30 -16.41 3.77
CA THR A 79 8.72 -17.33 2.70
C THR A 79 8.87 -16.64 1.35
N ALA A 80 7.94 -15.75 1.00
CA ALA A 80 7.99 -14.92 -0.19
C ALA A 80 8.31 -13.49 0.21
N LEU A 81 9.59 -13.13 0.26
CA LEU A 81 9.99 -11.79 0.68
C LEU A 81 9.73 -10.77 -0.44
N PRO A 82 9.11 -9.62 -0.15
CA PRO A 82 8.94 -8.55 -1.14
C PRO A 82 10.30 -8.02 -1.58
N PRO A 83 10.40 -7.42 -2.79
CA PRO A 83 11.62 -6.74 -3.21
C PRO A 83 12.04 -5.65 -2.22
N ILE A 84 13.31 -5.25 -2.25
CA ILE A 84 13.76 -4.07 -1.52
C ILE A 84 13.15 -2.85 -2.20
N CYS A 85 12.20 -2.22 -1.54
CA CYS A 85 11.47 -1.07 -2.06
C CYS A 85 10.87 -0.27 -0.90
N SER A 86 10.41 0.93 -1.21
CA SER A 86 9.66 1.78 -0.28
C SER A 86 8.29 2.10 -0.85
N LEU A 87 7.29 2.16 0.02
CA LEU A 87 5.96 2.66 -0.31
C LEU A 87 5.88 4.16 -0.02
N ASN A 88 5.11 4.91 -0.81
CA ASN A 88 5.10 6.37 -0.71
C ASN A 88 4.09 6.86 0.35
N LEU A 89 4.46 6.77 1.61
CA LEU A 89 3.61 7.19 2.73
C LEU A 89 3.66 8.70 3.03
N ILE A 90 4.36 9.52 2.23
CA ILE A 90 4.67 10.92 2.56
C ILE A 90 3.41 11.80 2.67
N ARG A 91 2.38 11.53 1.88
CA ARG A 91 1.22 12.45 1.73
C ARG A 91 -0.10 11.92 2.29
N GLY A 92 -0.11 10.75 2.93
CA GLY A 92 -1.31 10.12 3.50
C GLY A 92 -1.29 8.60 3.30
N PRO A 93 -2.31 7.85 3.78
CA PRO A 93 -2.41 6.43 3.48
C PRO A 93 -2.57 6.27 1.96
N GLU A 94 -1.63 5.57 1.32
CA GLU A 94 -1.75 5.28 -0.11
C GLU A 94 -2.98 4.43 -0.37
N ARG A 95 -3.74 4.81 -1.40
CA ARG A 95 -4.87 3.99 -1.86
C ARG A 95 -4.31 2.73 -2.50
N GLN A 96 -4.69 1.60 -1.93
CA GLN A 96 -4.38 0.28 -2.44
C GLN A 96 -5.50 -0.16 -3.37
N ALA A 97 -5.16 -0.89 -4.43
CA ALA A 97 -6.17 -1.52 -5.29
C ALA A 97 -6.22 -3.02 -5.00
N PHE A 98 -7.41 -3.53 -4.66
CA PHE A 98 -7.66 -4.97 -4.58
C PHE A 98 -8.40 -5.41 -5.84
N VAL A 99 -7.75 -6.25 -6.64
CA VAL A 99 -8.34 -6.80 -7.86
C VAL A 99 -7.73 -8.17 -8.14
N ASN A 100 -8.53 -9.10 -8.66
CA ASN A 100 -8.09 -10.46 -9.01
C ASN A 100 -7.41 -11.22 -7.86
N GLY A 101 -7.88 -11.02 -6.61
CA GLY A 101 -7.30 -11.68 -5.44
C GLY A 101 -5.94 -11.15 -5.00
N ALA A 102 -5.50 -10.02 -5.55
CA ALA A 102 -4.22 -9.40 -5.24
C ALA A 102 -4.38 -7.94 -4.79
N VAL A 103 -3.53 -7.52 -3.85
CA VAL A 103 -3.41 -6.11 -3.46
C VAL A 103 -2.24 -5.47 -4.21
N HIS A 104 -2.44 -4.22 -4.63
CA HIS A 104 -1.52 -3.46 -5.44
C HIS A 104 -1.16 -2.15 -4.73
N TRP A 105 0.14 -1.85 -4.62
CA TRP A 105 0.70 -0.61 -4.06
C TRP A 105 1.55 0.12 -5.08
N PHE A 106 1.58 1.44 -4.96
CA PHE A 106 2.55 2.25 -5.66
C PHE A 106 3.86 2.23 -4.87
N ALA A 107 4.95 1.81 -5.51
CA ALA A 107 6.22 1.55 -4.84
C ALA A 107 7.38 2.17 -5.60
N PHE A 108 8.47 2.39 -4.89
CA PHE A 108 9.74 2.86 -5.43
C PHE A 108 10.85 1.86 -5.12
N SER A 109 11.62 1.51 -6.14
CA SER A 109 12.88 0.77 -5.98
C SER A 109 14.05 1.72 -6.23
N GLY A 110 15.24 1.38 -5.71
CA GLY A 110 16.44 2.14 -6.04
C GLY A 110 17.68 1.27 -6.07
N THR A 111 18.48 1.45 -7.11
CA THR A 111 19.79 0.82 -7.27
C THR A 111 20.87 1.82 -6.83
N GLY A 112 20.97 2.09 -5.53
CA GLY A 112 22.13 2.80 -4.95
C GLY A 112 22.46 4.18 -5.57
N GLY A 113 21.48 5.08 -5.68
CA GLY A 113 21.64 6.46 -6.16
C GLY A 113 20.44 7.35 -5.79
N VAL A 114 20.41 8.58 -6.31
CA VAL A 114 19.33 9.58 -6.04
C VAL A 114 18.03 9.26 -6.80
N LYS A 115 18.10 8.43 -7.85
CA LYS A 115 16.94 8.11 -8.69
C LYS A 115 16.15 6.94 -8.11
N LEU A 116 14.86 7.17 -7.89
CA LEU A 116 13.87 6.17 -7.53
C LEU A 116 13.11 5.74 -8.77
N ASP A 117 13.03 4.44 -9.03
CA ASP A 117 12.27 3.89 -10.14
C ASP A 117 10.89 3.43 -9.63
N PRO A 118 9.79 4.09 -10.08
CA PRO A 118 8.45 3.77 -9.61
C PRO A 118 7.90 2.52 -10.32
N PHE A 119 7.13 1.73 -9.58
CA PHE A 119 6.48 0.53 -10.08
C PHE A 119 5.23 0.20 -9.24
N VAL A 120 4.42 -0.76 -9.69
CA VAL A 120 3.33 -1.31 -8.89
C VAL A 120 3.82 -2.59 -8.21
N LEU A 121 3.86 -2.59 -6.89
CA LEU A 121 4.08 -3.81 -6.10
C LEU A 121 2.77 -4.56 -5.97
N VAL A 122 2.78 -5.86 -6.22
CA VAL A 122 1.61 -6.74 -6.16
C VAL A 122 1.87 -7.84 -5.14
N PHE A 123 0.90 -8.12 -4.27
CA PHE A 123 0.87 -9.31 -3.45
C PHE A 123 -0.38 -10.12 -3.79
N ASP A 124 -0.16 -11.31 -4.32
CA ASP A 124 -1.22 -12.26 -4.67
C ASP A 124 -1.54 -13.14 -3.47
N PHE A 125 -2.80 -13.17 -3.02
CA PHE A 125 -3.20 -13.95 -1.85
C PHE A 125 -3.39 -15.44 -2.16
N GLY A 126 -3.59 -15.81 -3.43
CA GLY A 126 -3.77 -17.21 -3.82
C GLY A 126 -2.45 -17.97 -3.75
N ASP A 127 -1.40 -17.39 -4.34
CA ASP A 127 -0.06 -17.99 -4.37
C ASP A 127 0.86 -17.48 -3.24
N GLU A 128 0.46 -16.44 -2.51
CA GLU A 128 1.27 -15.72 -1.51
C GLU A 128 2.62 -15.25 -2.06
N VAL A 129 2.63 -14.70 -3.27
CA VAL A 129 3.84 -14.21 -3.94
C VAL A 129 3.79 -12.70 -4.19
N PHE A 130 4.98 -12.10 -4.20
CA PHE A 130 5.17 -10.72 -4.64
C PHE A 130 5.54 -10.67 -6.12
N ARG A 131 4.95 -9.71 -6.83
CA ARG A 131 5.25 -9.42 -8.24
C ARG A 131 5.39 -7.91 -8.41
N ASP A 132 6.09 -7.49 -9.45
CA ASP A 132 6.17 -6.11 -9.88
C ASP A 132 5.49 -5.93 -11.23
N ILE A 133 4.82 -4.80 -11.40
CA ILE A 133 4.27 -4.37 -12.69
C ILE A 133 4.87 -3.01 -13.03
N PRO A 134 5.55 -2.87 -14.17
CA PRO A 134 6.02 -1.58 -14.66
C PRO A 134 4.88 -0.59 -14.86
N LEU A 135 5.13 0.67 -14.47
CA LEU A 135 4.22 1.77 -14.76
C LEU A 135 4.26 2.17 -16.25
N PRO A 136 3.22 2.87 -16.73
CA PRO A 136 3.29 3.52 -18.03
C PRO A 136 4.43 4.53 -18.09
N LYS A 137 4.77 4.97 -19.31
CA LYS A 137 5.66 6.12 -19.48
C LYS A 137 5.00 7.34 -18.87
N LEU A 138 5.59 7.85 -17.80
CA LEU A 138 5.10 9.01 -17.07
C LEU A 138 5.62 10.30 -17.70
N PRO A 139 4.85 11.40 -17.63
CA PRO A 139 5.36 12.74 -17.89
C PRO A 139 6.54 13.05 -16.96
N ASP A 140 7.43 13.92 -17.42
CA ASP A 140 8.60 14.35 -16.65
C ASP A 140 8.21 15.41 -15.61
N TYR A 141 7.47 14.97 -14.60
CA TYR A 141 7.17 15.77 -13.42
C TYR A 141 8.12 15.44 -12.28
N SER A 142 8.43 16.44 -11.46
CA SER A 142 9.19 16.23 -10.23
C SER A 142 8.41 15.28 -9.30
N PRO A 143 9.00 14.16 -8.83
CA PRO A 143 8.31 13.21 -7.95
C PRO A 143 7.76 13.84 -6.66
N GLN A 144 8.35 14.95 -6.22
CA GLN A 144 7.90 15.69 -5.04
C GLN A 144 6.65 16.54 -5.30
N GLU A 145 6.30 16.78 -6.56
CA GLU A 145 5.21 17.67 -6.98
C GLU A 145 3.95 16.91 -7.40
N CYS A 146 4.06 15.59 -7.52
CA CYS A 146 2.96 14.70 -7.90
C CYS A 146 2.35 13.95 -6.70
N TRP A 147 1.07 13.66 -6.83
CA TRP A 147 0.39 12.65 -6.03
C TRP A 147 0.00 11.48 -6.92
N ASN A 148 0.36 10.29 -6.46
CA ASN A 148 0.16 9.04 -7.18
C ASN A 148 -0.92 8.23 -6.47
N GLN A 149 -1.87 7.66 -7.22
CA GLN A 149 -2.87 6.74 -6.67
C GLN A 149 -3.08 5.55 -7.60
N LEU A 150 -3.32 4.39 -6.98
CA LEU A 150 -3.84 3.21 -7.66
C LEU A 150 -5.29 2.98 -7.22
N CYS A 151 -6.12 2.61 -8.19
CA CYS A 151 -7.51 2.25 -7.95
C CYS A 151 -7.84 0.95 -8.70
N ALA A 152 -8.77 0.17 -8.16
CA ALA A 152 -9.41 -0.89 -8.91
C ALA A 152 -10.27 -0.27 -10.03
N TYR A 153 -10.20 -0.84 -11.23
CA TYR A 153 -10.99 -0.44 -12.40
C TYR A 153 -11.45 -1.68 -13.16
N GLY A 154 -12.73 -2.04 -12.98
CA GLY A 154 -13.26 -3.31 -13.47
C GLY A 154 -12.45 -4.49 -12.91
N ASN A 155 -11.98 -5.37 -13.79
CA ASN A 155 -11.13 -6.51 -13.44
C ASN A 155 -9.63 -6.19 -13.57
N SER A 156 -9.26 -4.91 -13.53
CA SER A 156 -7.88 -4.44 -13.64
C SER A 156 -7.62 -3.24 -12.71
N ILE A 157 -6.51 -2.54 -12.93
CA ILE A 157 -6.10 -1.36 -12.17
C ILE A 157 -6.04 -0.11 -13.06
N ALA A 158 -6.25 1.05 -12.43
CA ALA A 158 -6.00 2.36 -13.00
C ALA A 158 -4.99 3.10 -12.13
N TYR A 159 -4.12 3.87 -12.78
CA TYR A 159 -3.12 4.72 -12.15
C TYR A 159 -3.44 6.17 -12.41
N PHE A 160 -3.37 6.99 -11.36
CA PHE A 160 -3.65 8.41 -11.39
C PHE A 160 -2.41 9.17 -10.93
N GLN A 161 -2.03 10.18 -11.69
CA GLN A 161 -1.00 11.13 -11.31
C GLN A 161 -1.58 12.53 -11.34
N THR A 162 -1.59 13.20 -10.19
CA THR A 162 -1.97 14.61 -10.09
C THR A 162 -0.73 15.45 -9.85
N GLU A 163 -0.41 16.35 -10.78
CA GLU A 163 0.62 17.37 -10.59
C GLU A 163 -0.05 18.61 -9.98
N PHE A 164 0.45 19.15 -8.85
CA PHE A 164 -0.26 20.20 -8.10
C PHE A 164 0.36 21.59 -8.15
N VAL A 165 1.59 21.73 -8.63
CA VAL A 165 2.39 22.94 -8.49
C VAL A 165 2.27 23.84 -9.72
N VAL A 166 2.41 23.29 -10.92
CA VAL A 166 2.55 24.05 -12.17
C VAL A 166 1.26 24.05 -12.99
N SER A 167 0.69 22.89 -13.23
CA SER A 167 -0.33 22.62 -14.24
C SER A 167 -1.68 22.20 -13.67
N ARG A 168 -1.71 21.64 -12.44
CA ARG A 168 -2.93 21.06 -11.83
C ARG A 168 -3.56 19.99 -12.73
N HIS A 169 -2.75 19.29 -13.53
CA HIS A 169 -3.22 18.26 -14.44
C HIS A 169 -3.45 16.95 -13.69
N LEU A 170 -4.43 16.19 -14.15
CA LEU A 170 -4.70 14.83 -13.72
C LEU A 170 -4.52 13.92 -14.92
N ASP A 171 -3.42 13.19 -14.93
CA ASP A 171 -3.19 12.13 -15.89
C ASP A 171 -3.72 10.80 -15.35
N ILE A 172 -4.35 10.04 -16.23
CA ILE A 172 -5.00 8.77 -15.89
C ILE A 172 -4.53 7.72 -16.89
N TRP A 173 -4.10 6.58 -16.38
CA TRP A 173 -3.78 5.41 -17.16
C TRP A 173 -4.62 4.22 -16.72
N VAL A 174 -5.12 3.47 -17.69
CA VAL A 174 -5.89 2.25 -17.43
C VAL A 174 -5.15 1.06 -18.02
N MET A 175 -4.92 0.03 -17.21
CA MET A 175 -4.37 -1.23 -17.68
C MET A 175 -5.48 -2.04 -18.34
N LYS A 176 -5.49 -2.10 -19.68
CA LYS A 176 -6.55 -2.79 -20.43
C LYS A 176 -6.54 -4.30 -20.23
N GLU A 177 -5.35 -4.87 -20.14
CA GLU A 177 -5.13 -6.29 -19.88
C GLU A 177 -4.37 -6.44 -18.56
N TYR A 178 -5.03 -7.03 -17.57
CA TYR A 178 -4.46 -7.15 -16.22
C TYR A 178 -3.11 -7.89 -16.25
N GLY A 179 -2.11 -7.31 -15.58
CA GLY A 179 -0.73 -7.83 -15.54
C GLY A 179 0.11 -7.55 -16.80
N VAL A 180 -0.47 -6.99 -17.87
CA VAL A 180 0.26 -6.70 -19.12
C VAL A 180 0.66 -5.23 -19.14
N ALA A 181 1.91 -4.94 -18.80
CA ALA A 181 2.41 -3.56 -18.70
C ALA A 181 2.34 -2.77 -20.03
N SER A 182 2.42 -3.42 -21.19
CA SER A 182 2.27 -2.73 -22.48
C SER A 182 0.82 -2.32 -22.77
N SER A 183 -0.15 -2.73 -21.95
CA SER A 183 -1.58 -2.45 -22.14
C SER A 183 -2.07 -1.17 -21.44
N TRP A 184 -1.18 -0.46 -20.75
CA TRP A 184 -1.50 0.86 -20.21
C TRP A 184 -1.84 1.83 -21.35
N THR A 185 -2.94 2.57 -21.19
CA THR A 185 -3.37 3.65 -22.10
C THR A 185 -3.98 4.82 -21.35
#